data_AF-A0A1Y4RWA5-F1
#
_entry.id   AF-A0A1Y4RWA5-F1
#
_cell.length_a   1.000
_cell.length_b   1.000
_cell.length_c   1.000
_cell.angle_alpha   90.00
_cell.angle_beta   90.00
_cell.angle_gamma   90.00
#
_symmetry.space_group_name_H-M   'P 1'
#
loop_
_entity.id
_entity.type
_entity.pdbx_description
1 polymer ?
#
loop_
_entity_poly.entity_id
_entity_poly.type
_entity_poly.pdbx_seq_one_letter_code
_entity_poly.pdbx_strand_id
1 'polypeptide(L)'
;MTEEIRVAQEKFAELIRSEYERIERMKADQEITDFAALDTIVVGVLPGDGIGPIIMEQALRVLKNLMAPELESGKLEIRVIEGMTIENRAAKLQSLPDEVFEEVKKCNVIIKGPMVTPRASDPWPNLLSANSLLRRGLELFAAVRPIRIPDKGIDWTFFRENIEGEYIWGNKGIQVNEDLAVDFKVQTKQGSERIARAAFEFARKNGKKNVTIVTKANIVKLADGNFIKAVRKVGEEYPDIEIQERLVDAMCAKMLDPEFNKGIEVIVLPNLYGDIVTDVAAEHQGGLGTASSSNLGNKYAMFEAIHGTAPYLMEHGRGEYADPCSLIRAVGMMMAHIGYGDRKEILEKALDICTVTERKKVVTTFPEDASAKEFTDYLLETIDRIR
;
A
#
# COMPACT_ATOMS: atom_id res chain seq x y z
N MET A 1 -42.80 -2.43 -13.89
CA MET A 1 -41.35 -2.21 -13.75
C MET A 1 -40.75 -2.33 -15.13
N THR A 2 -39.97 -1.34 -15.59
CA THR A 2 -39.32 -1.44 -16.91
C THR A 2 -38.27 -2.56 -16.88
N GLU A 3 -38.00 -3.15 -18.04
CA GLU A 3 -37.04 -4.25 -18.16
C GLU A 3 -35.63 -3.82 -17.68
N GLU A 4 -35.22 -2.59 -17.97
CA GLU A 4 -33.96 -1.99 -17.49
C GLU A 4 -33.85 -2.01 -15.96
N ILE A 5 -34.93 -1.66 -15.25
CA ILE A 5 -34.95 -1.67 -13.78
C ILE A 5 -34.85 -3.11 -13.25
N ARG A 6 -35.53 -4.07 -13.89
CA ARG A 6 -35.46 -5.49 -13.49
C ARG A 6 -34.04 -6.03 -13.61
N VAL A 7 -33.38 -5.77 -14.74
CA VAL A 7 -31.99 -6.16 -14.98
C VAL A 7 -31.04 -5.52 -13.98
N ALA A 8 -31.22 -4.22 -13.68
CA ALA A 8 -30.43 -3.54 -12.66
C ALA A 8 -30.59 -4.15 -11.26
N GLN A 9 -31.82 -4.50 -10.86
CA GLN A 9 -32.09 -5.15 -9.58
C GLN A 9 -31.45 -6.53 -9.48
N GLU A 10 -31.52 -7.34 -10.54
CA GLU A 10 -30.93 -8.68 -10.57
C GLU A 10 -29.40 -8.61 -10.44
N LYS A 11 -28.75 -7.71 -11.19
CA LYS A 11 -27.30 -7.47 -11.07
C LYS A 11 -26.90 -7.02 -9.67
N PHE A 12 -27.67 -6.11 -9.06
CA PHE A 12 -27.38 -5.66 -7.70
C PHE A 12 -27.56 -6.78 -6.67
N ALA A 13 -28.59 -7.63 -6.82
CA ALA A 13 -28.81 -8.77 -5.93
C ALA A 13 -27.64 -9.78 -5.99
N GLU A 14 -27.06 -10.03 -7.16
CA GLU A 14 -25.86 -10.87 -7.30
C GLU A 14 -24.65 -10.29 -6.55
N LEU A 15 -24.43 -8.98 -6.66
CA LEU A 15 -23.37 -8.29 -5.94
C LEU A 15 -23.54 -8.45 -4.41
N ILE A 16 -24.76 -8.25 -3.90
CA ILE A 16 -25.05 -8.42 -2.47
C ILE A 16 -24.84 -9.86 -1.99
N ARG A 17 -25.27 -10.87 -2.77
CA ARG A 17 -25.02 -12.28 -2.43
C ARG A 17 -23.52 -12.59 -2.34
N SER A 18 -22.73 -12.06 -3.28
CA SER A 18 -21.28 -12.24 -3.27
C SER A 18 -20.62 -11.60 -2.03
N GLU A 19 -21.15 -10.48 -1.53
CA GLU A 19 -20.67 -9.87 -0.30
C GLU A 19 -21.03 -10.66 0.95
N TYR A 20 -22.20 -11.31 1.00
CA TYR A 20 -22.52 -12.20 2.13
C TYR A 20 -21.53 -13.36 2.23
N GLU A 21 -21.19 -13.98 1.11
CA GLU A 21 -20.18 -15.05 1.09
C GLU A 21 -18.81 -14.54 1.56
N ARG A 22 -18.41 -13.33 1.14
CA ARG A 22 -17.16 -12.69 1.59
C ARG A 22 -17.18 -12.39 3.09
N ILE A 23 -18.29 -11.90 3.62
CA ILE A 23 -18.46 -11.62 5.05
C ILE A 23 -18.32 -12.90 5.88
N GLU A 24 -18.92 -14.01 5.46
CA GLU A 24 -18.77 -15.28 6.17
C GLU A 24 -17.32 -15.79 6.13
N ARG A 25 -16.61 -15.64 5.01
CA ARG A 25 -15.16 -15.93 4.95
C ARG A 25 -14.35 -15.06 5.92
N MET A 26 -14.61 -13.75 5.96
CA MET A 26 -13.91 -12.84 6.88
C MET A 26 -14.17 -13.18 8.36
N LYS A 27 -15.36 -13.69 8.71
CA LYS A 27 -15.67 -14.11 10.08
C LYS A 27 -14.94 -15.41 10.46
N ALA A 28 -14.73 -16.29 9.49
CA ALA A 28 -14.05 -17.57 9.69
C ALA A 28 -12.52 -17.43 9.73
N ASP A 29 -11.97 -16.38 9.10
CA ASP A 29 -10.53 -16.13 9.06
C ASP A 29 -10.02 -15.59 10.41
N GLN A 30 -9.22 -16.42 11.09
CA GLN A 30 -8.52 -16.08 12.34
C GLN A 30 -7.01 -16.35 12.24
N GLU A 31 -6.51 -16.74 11.06
CA GLU A 31 -5.15 -17.22 10.89
C GLU A 31 -4.19 -16.03 10.72
N ILE A 32 -3.51 -15.64 11.80
CA ILE A 32 -2.46 -14.62 11.78
C ILE A 32 -1.10 -15.32 11.70
N THR A 33 -0.28 -14.95 10.73
CA THR A 33 1.08 -15.49 10.59
C THR A 33 2.00 -14.92 11.67
N ASP A 34 2.61 -15.78 12.48
CA ASP A 34 3.72 -15.43 13.35
C ASP A 34 5.05 -15.68 12.63
N PHE A 35 5.62 -14.64 12.04
CA PHE A 35 6.88 -14.71 11.30
C PHE A 35 8.07 -15.14 12.17
N ALA A 36 8.04 -14.87 13.48
CA ALA A 36 9.12 -15.25 14.38
C ALA A 36 9.21 -16.78 14.54
N ALA A 37 8.06 -17.47 14.44
CA ALA A 37 7.94 -18.91 14.60
C ALA A 37 8.26 -19.72 13.32
N LEU A 38 8.45 -19.08 12.16
CA LEU A 38 8.76 -19.76 10.90
C LEU A 38 10.24 -20.15 10.82
N ASP A 39 10.56 -21.37 10.40
CA ASP A 39 11.96 -21.80 10.17
C ASP A 39 12.62 -21.00 9.04
N THR A 40 11.87 -20.79 7.95
CA THR A 40 12.27 -19.99 6.79
C THR A 40 11.15 -19.05 6.39
N ILE A 41 11.51 -17.79 6.13
CA ILE A 41 10.61 -16.76 5.59
C ILE A 41 10.91 -16.61 4.10
N VAL A 42 9.93 -16.91 3.25
CA VAL A 42 10.06 -16.80 1.80
C VAL A 42 9.55 -15.44 1.34
N VAL A 43 10.46 -14.63 0.78
CA VAL A 43 10.20 -13.32 0.19
C VAL A 43 9.97 -13.48 -1.32
N GLY A 44 8.72 -13.34 -1.75
CA GLY A 44 8.36 -13.32 -3.17
C GLY A 44 8.66 -11.96 -3.79
N VAL A 45 9.35 -11.93 -4.92
CA VAL A 45 9.71 -10.70 -5.63
C VAL A 45 8.95 -10.64 -6.94
N LEU A 46 8.16 -9.58 -7.11
CA LEU A 46 7.49 -9.20 -8.35
C LEU A 46 8.12 -7.91 -8.86
N PRO A 47 9.08 -7.96 -9.81
CA PRO A 47 9.83 -6.77 -10.24
C PRO A 47 8.95 -5.64 -10.79
N GLY A 48 7.80 -5.98 -11.36
CA GLY A 48 6.89 -5.03 -11.98
C GLY A 48 7.29 -4.67 -13.42
N ASP A 49 6.72 -3.59 -13.92
CA ASP A 49 6.87 -3.10 -15.29
C ASP A 49 7.57 -1.71 -15.30
N GLY A 50 8.02 -1.28 -16.48
CA GLY A 50 8.66 0.04 -16.68
C GLY A 50 9.95 0.17 -15.87
N ILE A 51 10.04 1.17 -15.00
CA ILE A 51 11.20 1.34 -14.10
C ILE A 51 11.30 0.27 -13.00
N GLY A 52 10.25 -0.54 -12.80
CA GLY A 52 10.16 -1.49 -11.69
C GLY A 52 11.36 -2.43 -11.56
N PRO A 53 11.79 -3.15 -12.62
CA PRO A 53 12.97 -4.01 -12.58
C PRO A 53 14.25 -3.27 -12.15
N ILE A 54 14.46 -2.03 -12.62
CA ILE A 54 15.66 -1.21 -12.33
C ILE A 54 15.73 -0.90 -10.84
N ILE A 55 14.64 -0.38 -10.26
CA ILE A 55 14.61 -0.02 -8.84
C ILE A 55 14.52 -1.25 -7.92
N MET A 56 13.93 -2.35 -8.40
CA MET A 56 13.86 -3.62 -7.67
C MET A 56 15.25 -4.19 -7.47
N GLU A 57 16.10 -4.17 -8.51
CA GLU A 57 17.48 -4.60 -8.38
C GLU A 57 18.19 -3.85 -7.23
N GLN A 58 18.03 -2.52 -7.17
CA GLN A 58 18.63 -1.71 -6.12
C GLN A 58 18.06 -2.02 -4.73
N ALA A 59 16.74 -2.20 -4.61
CA ALA A 59 16.10 -2.59 -3.36
C ALA A 59 16.60 -3.96 -2.86
N LEU A 60 16.79 -4.92 -3.76
CA LEU A 60 17.34 -6.24 -3.41
C LEU A 60 18.81 -6.19 -3.00
N ARG A 61 19.61 -5.27 -3.56
CA ARG A 61 21.01 -5.07 -3.12
C ARG A 61 21.05 -4.62 -1.65
N VAL A 62 20.20 -3.67 -1.28
CA VAL A 62 20.08 -3.20 0.11
C VAL A 62 19.57 -4.30 1.04
N LEU A 63 18.53 -5.04 0.62
CA LEU A 63 18.02 -6.19 1.38
C LEU A 63 19.13 -7.21 1.64
N LYS A 64 19.88 -7.60 0.60
CA LYS A 64 20.94 -8.60 0.70
C LYS A 64 22.08 -8.17 1.63
N ASN A 65 22.45 -6.89 1.65
CA ASN A 65 23.46 -6.38 2.57
C ASN A 65 22.98 -6.42 4.04
N LEU A 66 21.76 -5.94 4.31
CA LEU A 66 21.24 -5.85 5.68
C LEU A 66 20.84 -7.20 6.27
N MET A 67 20.44 -8.15 5.43
CA MET A 67 19.97 -9.50 5.81
C MET A 67 20.95 -10.62 5.44
N ALA A 68 22.23 -10.31 5.22
CA ALA A 68 23.24 -11.30 4.83
C ALA A 68 23.28 -12.54 5.76
N PRO A 69 23.27 -12.41 7.10
CA PRO A 69 23.28 -13.57 8.00
C PRO A 69 22.02 -14.46 7.86
N GLU A 70 20.85 -13.86 7.66
CA GLU A 70 19.59 -14.59 7.52
C GLU A 70 19.50 -15.30 6.17
N LEU A 71 20.07 -14.72 5.13
CA LEU A 71 20.20 -15.36 3.81
C LEU A 71 21.19 -16.54 3.86
N GLU A 72 22.33 -16.37 4.52
CA GLU A 72 23.35 -17.43 4.65
C GLU A 72 22.86 -18.61 5.49
N SER A 73 22.09 -18.34 6.55
CA SER A 73 21.51 -19.37 7.42
C SER A 73 20.27 -20.06 6.85
N GLY A 74 19.70 -19.54 5.75
CA GLY A 74 18.44 -20.04 5.19
C GLY A 74 17.19 -19.61 5.98
N LYS A 75 17.33 -18.71 6.95
CA LYS A 75 16.20 -18.09 7.67
C LYS A 75 15.36 -17.21 6.75
N LEU A 76 15.99 -16.61 5.73
CA LEU A 76 15.34 -15.82 4.70
C LEU A 76 15.64 -16.43 3.31
N GLU A 77 14.61 -16.64 2.50
CA GLU A 77 14.75 -17.03 1.08
C GLU A 77 14.18 -15.90 0.20
N ILE A 78 14.89 -15.53 -0.86
CA ILE A 78 14.38 -14.60 -1.87
C ILE A 78 14.01 -15.39 -3.12
N ARG A 79 12.76 -15.29 -3.55
CA ARG A 79 12.23 -15.95 -4.75
C ARG A 79 11.68 -14.95 -5.74
N VAL A 80 12.30 -14.83 -6.90
CA VAL A 80 11.75 -14.03 -8.01
C VAL A 80 10.61 -14.81 -8.66
N ILE A 81 9.45 -14.17 -8.78
CA ILE A 81 8.25 -14.74 -9.40
C ILE A 81 8.14 -14.17 -10.82
N GLU A 82 8.25 -15.05 -11.81
CA GLU A 82 8.16 -14.69 -13.22
C GLU A 82 6.71 -14.66 -13.72
N GLY A 83 6.50 -14.15 -14.94
CA GLY A 83 5.19 -14.19 -15.61
C GLY A 83 4.24 -13.04 -15.28
N MET A 84 4.65 -12.05 -14.47
CA MET A 84 3.78 -10.92 -14.11
C MET A 84 3.95 -9.67 -15.01
N THR A 85 4.73 -9.77 -16.10
CA THR A 85 4.95 -8.64 -17.02
C THR A 85 3.65 -8.25 -17.75
N ILE A 86 3.52 -6.99 -18.14
CA ILE A 86 2.37 -6.51 -18.91
C ILE A 86 2.17 -7.29 -20.21
N GLU A 87 3.23 -7.72 -20.88
CA GLU A 87 3.17 -8.52 -22.11
C GLU A 87 2.51 -9.88 -21.86
N ASN A 88 2.92 -10.61 -20.82
CA ASN A 88 2.34 -11.91 -20.51
C ASN A 88 0.88 -11.78 -20.05
N ARG A 89 0.59 -10.77 -19.22
CA ARG A 89 -0.79 -10.47 -18.77
C ARG A 89 -1.70 -10.14 -19.95
N ALA A 90 -1.22 -9.33 -20.89
CA ALA A 90 -1.94 -8.99 -22.12
C ALA A 90 -2.15 -10.20 -23.02
N ALA A 91 -1.12 -11.02 -23.24
CA ALA A 91 -1.21 -12.24 -24.05
C ALA A 91 -2.22 -13.25 -23.50
N LYS A 92 -2.32 -13.35 -22.16
CA LYS A 92 -3.26 -14.26 -21.47
C LYS A 92 -4.65 -13.65 -21.25
N LEU A 93 -4.83 -12.35 -21.52
CA LEU A 93 -6.02 -11.59 -21.12
C LEU A 93 -6.35 -11.74 -19.62
N GLN A 94 -5.31 -11.89 -18.80
CA GLN A 94 -5.39 -12.10 -17.37
C GLN A 94 -4.49 -11.10 -16.66
N SER A 95 -5.10 -10.16 -15.93
CA SER A 95 -4.37 -9.18 -15.12
C SER A 95 -3.53 -9.79 -14.01
N LEU A 96 -3.90 -10.98 -13.54
CA LEU A 96 -3.17 -11.79 -12.57
C LEU A 96 -3.31 -13.23 -13.05
N PRO A 97 -2.32 -13.78 -13.77
CA PRO A 97 -2.37 -15.16 -14.26
C PRO A 97 -2.43 -16.15 -13.09
N ASP A 98 -3.24 -17.20 -13.21
CA ASP A 98 -3.53 -18.11 -12.11
C ASP A 98 -2.27 -18.84 -11.62
N GLU A 99 -1.42 -19.30 -12.53
CA GLU A 99 -0.16 -19.97 -12.19
C GLU A 99 0.83 -19.04 -11.47
N VAL A 100 0.85 -17.76 -11.83
CA VAL A 100 1.68 -16.75 -11.15
C VAL A 100 1.16 -16.52 -9.74
N PHE A 101 -0.17 -16.46 -9.58
CA PHE A 101 -0.79 -16.26 -8.28
C PHE A 101 -0.57 -17.44 -7.32
N GLU A 102 -0.55 -18.67 -7.84
CA GLU A 102 -0.19 -19.84 -7.03
C GLU A 102 1.27 -19.79 -6.53
N GLU A 103 2.21 -19.27 -7.33
CA GLU A 103 3.58 -19.03 -6.85
C GLU A 103 3.63 -17.92 -5.79
N VAL A 104 2.84 -16.85 -5.96
CA VAL A 104 2.73 -15.76 -4.96
C VAL A 104 2.25 -16.31 -3.60
N LYS A 105 1.26 -17.22 -3.59
CA LYS A 105 0.75 -17.82 -2.34
C LYS A 105 1.73 -18.75 -1.62
N LYS A 106 2.80 -19.20 -2.29
CA LYS A 106 3.87 -19.98 -1.67
C LYS A 106 4.87 -19.13 -0.88
N CYS A 107 4.76 -17.80 -0.98
CA CYS A 107 5.61 -16.86 -0.27
C CYS A 107 4.90 -16.30 0.96
N ASN A 108 5.66 -15.96 2.00
CA ASN A 108 5.10 -15.40 3.24
C ASN A 108 4.93 -13.88 3.13
N VAL A 109 5.90 -13.20 2.51
CA VAL A 109 5.86 -11.77 2.23
C VAL A 109 6.23 -11.49 0.78
N ILE A 110 5.68 -10.42 0.22
CA ILE A 110 5.88 -10.04 -1.18
C ILE A 110 6.52 -8.65 -1.25
N ILE A 111 7.54 -8.48 -2.10
CA ILE A 111 8.05 -7.17 -2.51
C ILE A 111 7.66 -6.98 -3.97
N LYS A 112 7.02 -5.85 -4.27
CA LYS A 112 6.41 -5.63 -5.58
C LYS A 112 6.74 -4.24 -6.13
N GLY A 113 7.28 -4.20 -7.34
CA GLY A 113 7.48 -2.98 -8.11
C GLY A 113 6.19 -2.46 -8.75
N PRO A 114 6.20 -1.28 -9.40
CA PRO A 114 5.04 -0.73 -10.09
C PRO A 114 4.55 -1.64 -11.22
N MET A 115 3.24 -1.70 -11.47
CA MET A 115 2.66 -2.51 -12.56
C MET A 115 1.74 -1.67 -13.43
N VAL A 116 1.80 -1.88 -14.75
CA VAL A 116 0.90 -1.21 -15.69
C VAL A 116 -0.53 -1.66 -15.45
N THR A 117 -1.43 -0.68 -15.33
CA THR A 117 -2.88 -0.88 -15.47
C THR A 117 -3.31 -0.22 -16.78
N PRO A 118 -3.59 -1.01 -17.84
CA PRO A 118 -3.96 -0.48 -19.14
C PRO A 118 -5.17 0.46 -19.08
N ARG A 119 -5.09 1.58 -19.80
CA ARG A 119 -6.22 2.45 -20.11
C ARG A 119 -6.69 2.17 -21.53
N ALA A 120 -7.91 2.61 -21.86
CA ALA A 120 -8.50 2.40 -23.19
C ALA A 120 -7.66 2.93 -24.36
N SER A 121 -6.80 3.92 -24.12
CA SER A 121 -5.87 4.50 -25.10
C SER A 121 -4.52 3.81 -25.21
N ASP A 122 -4.20 2.91 -24.28
CA ASP A 122 -2.90 2.24 -24.23
C ASP A 122 -2.87 1.09 -25.26
N PRO A 123 -1.69 0.61 -25.71
CA PRO A 123 -1.59 -0.48 -26.71
C PRO A 123 -2.01 -1.85 -26.17
N TRP A 124 -2.41 -1.91 -24.90
CA TRP A 124 -2.74 -3.12 -24.16
C TRP A 124 -4.26 -3.30 -24.07
N PRO A 125 -4.75 -4.55 -23.98
CA PRO A 125 -6.17 -4.80 -23.73
C PRO A 125 -6.61 -4.13 -22.42
N ASN A 126 -7.89 -3.72 -22.34
CA ASN A 126 -8.46 -3.13 -21.13
C ASN A 126 -8.55 -4.19 -20.03
N LEU A 127 -7.51 -4.25 -19.21
CA LEU A 127 -7.33 -5.22 -18.14
C LEU A 127 -7.61 -4.59 -16.78
N LEU A 128 -8.19 -5.36 -15.87
CA LEU A 128 -8.34 -4.95 -14.47
C LEU A 128 -6.96 -4.68 -13.83
N SER A 129 -6.95 -3.86 -12.78
CA SER A 129 -5.71 -3.59 -12.04
C SER A 129 -5.19 -4.85 -11.35
N ALA A 130 -3.99 -5.28 -11.76
CA ALA A 130 -3.23 -6.36 -11.12
C ALA A 130 -3.02 -6.09 -9.62
N ASN A 131 -2.77 -4.82 -9.25
CA ASN A 131 -2.59 -4.39 -7.87
C ASN A 131 -3.84 -4.70 -7.03
N SER A 132 -5.03 -4.38 -7.56
CA SER A 132 -6.31 -4.66 -6.90
C SER A 132 -6.57 -6.17 -6.76
N LEU A 133 -6.22 -6.96 -7.79
CA LEU A 133 -6.39 -8.42 -7.74
C LEU A 133 -5.45 -9.07 -6.72
N LEU A 134 -4.18 -8.65 -6.66
CA LEU A 134 -3.24 -9.13 -5.65
C LEU A 134 -3.71 -8.80 -4.24
N ARG A 135 -4.10 -7.54 -3.98
CA ARG A 135 -4.59 -7.11 -2.66
C ARG A 135 -5.82 -7.88 -2.21
N ARG A 136 -6.80 -8.07 -3.10
CA ARG A 136 -8.01 -8.85 -2.78
C ARG A 136 -7.73 -10.34 -2.64
N GLY A 137 -6.98 -10.91 -3.58
CA GLY A 137 -6.65 -12.34 -3.58
C GLY A 137 -5.84 -12.78 -2.36
N LEU A 138 -5.01 -11.89 -1.82
CA LEU A 138 -4.22 -12.12 -0.60
C LEU A 138 -4.87 -11.55 0.67
N GLU A 139 -6.11 -11.02 0.59
CA GLU A 139 -6.84 -10.40 1.71
C GLU A 139 -6.03 -9.30 2.44
N LEU A 140 -5.30 -8.47 1.69
CA LEU A 140 -4.44 -7.40 2.20
C LEU A 140 -5.25 -6.14 2.53
N PHE A 141 -6.02 -6.22 3.61
CA PHE A 141 -7.03 -5.23 3.96
C PHE A 141 -6.51 -3.88 4.44
N ALA A 142 -5.26 -3.80 4.92
CA ALA A 142 -4.69 -2.57 5.46
C ALA A 142 -3.54 -2.05 4.59
N ALA A 143 -3.74 -0.92 3.93
CA ALA A 143 -2.64 -0.16 3.34
C ALA A 143 -2.09 0.82 4.38
N VAL A 144 -0.89 0.54 4.87
CA VAL A 144 -0.15 1.33 5.85
C VAL A 144 0.86 2.23 5.14
N ARG A 145 0.73 3.54 5.33
CA ARG A 145 1.58 4.56 4.68
C ARG A 145 2.11 5.54 5.74
N PRO A 146 3.40 5.48 6.11
CA PRO A 146 4.02 6.47 6.99
C PRO A 146 4.38 7.73 6.20
N ILE A 147 4.11 8.90 6.77
CA ILE A 147 4.42 10.21 6.21
C ILE A 147 5.11 11.07 7.26
N ARG A 148 6.29 11.60 6.93
CA ARG A 148 7.08 12.42 7.84
C ARG A 148 7.46 13.75 7.18
N ILE A 149 7.15 14.86 7.84
CA ILE A 149 7.52 16.22 7.41
C ILE A 149 8.21 16.91 8.60
N PRO A 150 9.52 16.66 8.80
CA PRO A 150 10.22 17.03 10.04
C PRO A 150 10.19 18.52 10.36
N ASP A 151 10.29 19.39 9.36
CA ASP A 151 10.25 20.86 9.50
C ASP A 151 8.90 21.37 10.03
N LYS A 152 7.85 20.56 9.91
CA LYS A 152 6.50 20.84 10.44
C LYS A 152 6.16 20.01 11.68
N GLY A 153 7.11 19.21 12.19
CA GLY A 153 6.86 18.31 13.31
C GLY A 153 5.82 17.22 13.02
N ILE A 154 5.61 16.87 11.75
CA ILE A 154 4.61 15.88 11.34
C ILE A 154 5.27 14.50 11.24
N ASP A 155 4.67 13.53 11.93
CA ASP A 155 4.97 12.10 11.85
C ASP A 155 3.65 11.32 11.91
N TRP A 156 3.06 11.10 10.74
CA TRP A 156 1.76 10.45 10.58
C TRP A 156 1.92 9.03 10.07
N THR A 157 1.05 8.13 10.54
CA THR A 157 0.89 6.82 9.92
C THR A 157 -0.56 6.62 9.52
N PHE A 158 -0.79 6.46 8.22
CA PHE A 158 -2.11 6.23 7.66
C PHE A 158 -2.41 4.73 7.58
N PHE A 159 -3.62 4.37 7.98
CA PHE A 159 -4.25 3.06 7.86
C PHE A 159 -5.46 3.20 6.94
N ARG A 160 -5.22 2.94 5.66
CA ARG A 160 -6.25 2.93 4.62
C ARG A 160 -6.87 1.53 4.55
N GLU A 161 -8.19 1.43 4.66
CA GLU A 161 -8.92 0.24 4.25
C GLU A 161 -8.67 0.02 2.75
N ASN A 162 -8.29 -1.19 2.34
CA ASN A 162 -7.66 -1.40 1.03
C ASN A 162 -8.41 -2.37 0.11
N ILE A 163 -9.48 -3.01 0.58
CA ILE A 163 -10.20 -4.03 -0.21
C ILE A 163 -11.72 -3.85 -0.28
N GLU A 164 -12.28 -2.86 0.44
CA GLU A 164 -13.68 -2.47 0.39
C GLU A 164 -13.85 -1.01 -0.09
N GLY A 165 -14.99 -0.37 0.22
CA GLY A 165 -15.31 0.99 -0.18
C GLY A 165 -15.84 1.08 -1.61
N GLU A 166 -15.46 2.16 -2.28
CA GLU A 166 -15.81 2.45 -3.68
C GLU A 166 -15.09 1.50 -4.67
N TYR A 167 -14.07 0.78 -4.20
CA TYR A 167 -13.19 -0.05 -5.04
C TYR A 167 -13.60 -1.52 -5.12
N ILE A 168 -14.49 -1.97 -4.23
CA ILE A 168 -14.77 -3.38 -3.97
C ILE A 168 -15.28 -4.13 -5.22
N TRP A 169 -16.19 -3.51 -5.95
CA TRP A 169 -16.85 -4.10 -7.11
C TRP A 169 -16.20 -3.68 -8.44
N GLY A 170 -15.20 -2.79 -8.40
CA GLY A 170 -14.38 -2.41 -9.55
C GLY A 170 -15.23 -1.96 -10.75
N ASN A 171 -15.16 -2.72 -11.85
CA ASN A 171 -15.88 -2.42 -13.10
C ASN A 171 -17.33 -2.96 -13.15
N LYS A 172 -17.89 -3.41 -12.01
CA LYS A 172 -19.25 -3.98 -11.94
C LYS A 172 -20.34 -2.94 -11.64
N GLY A 173 -20.06 -1.66 -11.88
CA GLY A 173 -21.08 -0.60 -11.88
C GLY A 173 -22.24 -0.97 -12.81
N ILE A 174 -23.43 -0.43 -12.53
CA ILE A 174 -24.64 -0.74 -13.29
C ILE A 174 -24.95 0.44 -14.21
N GLN A 175 -24.73 0.26 -15.51
CA GLN A 175 -25.35 1.12 -16.53
C GLN A 175 -26.82 0.71 -16.67
N VAL A 176 -27.74 1.58 -16.26
CA VAL A 176 -29.18 1.32 -16.32
C VAL A 176 -29.72 1.63 -17.72
N ASN A 177 -29.35 2.79 -18.26
CA ASN A 177 -29.62 3.24 -19.63
C ASN A 177 -28.57 4.29 -20.04
N GLU A 178 -28.72 5.00 -21.17
CA GLU A 178 -27.72 5.97 -21.66
C GLU A 178 -27.48 7.16 -20.71
N ASP A 179 -28.49 7.54 -19.91
CA ASP A 179 -28.45 8.72 -19.04
C ASP A 179 -28.11 8.39 -17.58
N LEU A 180 -28.19 7.11 -17.19
CA LEU A 180 -28.06 6.68 -15.80
C LEU A 180 -27.05 5.54 -15.61
N ALA A 181 -25.97 5.85 -14.90
CA ALA A 181 -25.02 4.91 -14.35
C ALA A 181 -25.03 4.96 -12.82
N VAL A 182 -24.83 3.80 -12.18
CA VAL A 182 -24.77 3.67 -10.72
C VAL A 182 -23.51 2.93 -10.32
N ASP A 183 -22.70 3.59 -9.50
CA ASP A 183 -21.60 3.00 -8.75
C ASP A 183 -21.90 2.99 -7.25
N PHE A 184 -21.15 2.19 -6.52
CA PHE A 184 -21.46 1.81 -5.16
C PHE A 184 -20.32 2.10 -4.21
N LYS A 185 -20.67 2.43 -2.97
CA LYS A 185 -19.77 2.36 -1.83
C LYS A 185 -20.25 1.25 -0.92
N VAL A 186 -19.45 0.21 -0.75
CA VAL A 186 -19.77 -0.91 0.14
C VAL A 186 -18.78 -0.96 1.27
N GLN A 187 -19.27 -1.12 2.48
CA GLN A 187 -18.43 -1.22 3.65
C GLN A 187 -19.06 -2.21 4.63
N THR A 188 -18.22 -3.05 5.20
CA THR A 188 -18.65 -4.09 6.12
C THR A 188 -18.17 -3.78 7.53
N LYS A 189 -18.92 -4.24 8.53
CA LYS A 189 -18.52 -4.11 9.93
C LYS A 189 -17.16 -4.78 10.16
N GLN A 190 -17.00 -6.01 9.65
CA GLN A 190 -15.77 -6.80 9.77
C GLN A 190 -14.57 -6.07 9.15
N GLY A 191 -14.72 -5.54 7.93
CA GLY A 191 -13.67 -4.77 7.24
C GLY A 191 -13.24 -3.54 8.03
N SER A 192 -14.22 -2.80 8.57
CA SER A 192 -13.97 -1.59 9.37
C SER A 192 -13.33 -1.89 10.74
N GLU A 193 -13.76 -2.96 11.42
CA GLU A 193 -13.23 -3.32 12.75
C GLU A 193 -11.78 -3.82 12.66
N ARG A 194 -11.42 -4.62 11.64
CA ARG A 194 -10.04 -5.13 11.51
C ARG A 194 -9.03 -4.03 11.17
N ILE A 195 -9.38 -3.07 10.30
CA ILE A 195 -8.49 -1.92 9.99
C ILE A 195 -8.37 -0.99 11.20
N ALA A 196 -9.46 -0.75 11.93
CA ALA A 196 -9.43 0.02 13.17
C ALA A 196 -8.50 -0.63 14.19
N ARG A 197 -8.64 -1.94 14.40
CA ARG A 197 -7.80 -2.71 15.34
C ARG A 197 -6.32 -2.65 14.96
N ALA A 198 -6.01 -2.79 13.66
CA ALA A 198 -4.64 -2.63 13.16
C ALA A 198 -4.07 -1.24 13.48
N ALA A 199 -4.85 -0.17 13.29
CA ALA A 199 -4.44 1.20 13.61
C ALA A 199 -4.22 1.44 15.11
N PHE A 200 -5.14 0.98 15.97
CA PHE A 200 -5.01 1.10 17.43
C PHE A 200 -3.85 0.26 17.99
N GLU A 201 -3.67 -0.97 17.52
CA GLU A 201 -2.52 -1.80 17.91
C GLU A 201 -1.20 -1.16 17.51
N PHE A 202 -1.13 -0.61 16.30
CA PHE A 202 0.04 0.13 15.85
C PHE A 202 0.29 1.35 16.74
N ALA A 203 -0.74 2.15 17.02
CA ALA A 203 -0.61 3.33 17.87
C ALA A 203 -0.04 2.96 19.24
N ARG A 204 -0.61 1.94 19.90
CA ARG A 204 -0.14 1.46 21.21
C ARG A 204 1.31 0.96 21.17
N LYS A 205 1.66 0.10 20.20
CA LYS A 205 3.01 -0.48 20.08
C LYS A 205 4.09 0.56 19.77
N ASN A 206 3.72 1.67 19.12
CA ASN A 206 4.64 2.74 18.72
C ASN A 206 4.52 3.97 19.64
N GLY A 207 3.87 3.85 20.80
CA GLY A 207 3.74 4.92 21.78
C GLY A 207 2.91 6.13 21.34
N LYS A 208 2.16 6.02 20.23
CA LYS A 208 1.23 7.05 19.75
C LYS A 208 0.02 7.12 20.67
N LYS A 209 -0.56 8.31 20.81
CA LYS A 209 -1.65 8.64 21.72
C LYS A 209 -2.93 9.06 21.01
N ASN A 210 -2.92 9.13 19.68
CA ASN A 210 -4.09 9.51 18.90
C ASN A 210 -4.37 8.56 17.72
N VAL A 211 -5.65 8.26 17.51
CA VAL A 211 -6.19 7.73 16.26
C VAL A 211 -7.27 8.67 15.73
N THR A 212 -7.02 9.26 14.56
CA THR A 212 -7.95 10.17 13.88
C THR A 212 -8.72 9.44 12.78
N ILE A 213 -10.05 9.48 12.85
CA ILE A 213 -10.96 8.95 11.83
C ILE A 213 -11.21 10.03 10.79
N VAL A 214 -11.05 9.70 9.51
CA VAL A 214 -11.32 10.65 8.43
C VAL A 214 -12.35 10.08 7.45
N THR A 215 -13.48 10.79 7.29
CA THR A 215 -14.62 10.34 6.46
C THR A 215 -15.38 11.52 5.82
N LYS A 216 -16.46 11.25 5.10
CA LYS A 216 -17.46 12.23 4.64
C LYS A 216 -18.85 11.91 5.19
N ALA A 217 -18.94 11.52 6.47
CA ALA A 217 -20.18 11.04 7.11
C ALA A 217 -21.34 12.06 7.14
N ASN A 218 -21.06 13.36 6.94
CA ASN A 218 -22.12 14.36 6.80
C ASN A 218 -22.92 14.22 5.48
N ILE A 219 -22.32 13.64 4.44
CA ILE A 219 -22.97 13.32 3.16
C ILE A 219 -23.25 11.81 3.06
N VAL A 220 -22.23 10.98 3.28
CA VAL A 220 -22.33 9.51 3.21
C VAL A 220 -22.77 8.95 4.56
N LYS A 221 -24.02 9.24 4.93
CA LYS A 221 -24.52 9.02 6.30
C LYS A 221 -24.45 7.57 6.79
N LEU A 222 -24.73 6.60 5.92
CA LEU A 222 -24.82 5.19 6.32
C LEU A 222 -23.46 4.49 6.36
N ALA A 223 -22.75 4.43 5.23
CA ALA A 223 -21.48 3.70 5.14
C ALA A 223 -20.40 4.33 6.05
N ASP A 224 -20.12 5.62 5.88
CA ASP A 224 -19.12 6.30 6.72
C ASP A 224 -19.59 6.43 8.17
N GLY A 225 -20.89 6.60 8.41
CA GLY A 225 -21.44 6.58 9.76
C GLY A 225 -21.21 5.23 10.45
N ASN A 226 -21.33 4.12 9.72
CA ASN A 226 -21.00 2.79 10.23
C ASN A 226 -19.48 2.59 10.39
N PHE A 227 -18.65 3.23 9.55
CA PHE A 227 -17.19 3.23 9.73
C PHE A 227 -16.81 3.87 11.07
N ILE A 228 -17.30 5.08 11.32
CA ILE A 228 -17.04 5.80 12.58
C ILE A 228 -17.50 4.96 13.78
N LYS A 229 -18.70 4.37 13.72
CA LYS A 229 -19.20 3.51 14.80
C LYS A 229 -18.28 2.31 15.05
N ALA A 230 -17.82 1.65 13.99
CA ALA A 230 -16.91 0.50 14.10
C ALA A 230 -15.56 0.90 14.71
N VAL A 231 -14.96 1.99 14.23
CA VAL A 231 -13.67 2.48 14.76
C VAL A 231 -13.81 2.90 16.23
N ARG A 232 -14.86 3.67 16.59
CA ARG A 232 -15.14 4.04 17.98
C ARG A 232 -15.34 2.80 18.86
N LYS A 233 -16.07 1.79 18.36
CA LYS A 233 -16.34 0.56 19.10
C LYS A 233 -15.06 -0.19 19.42
N VAL A 234 -14.14 -0.30 18.46
CA VAL A 234 -12.81 -0.90 18.70
C VAL A 234 -12.00 -0.03 19.66
N GLY A 235 -12.08 1.30 19.55
CA GLY A 235 -11.39 2.23 20.44
C GLY A 235 -11.80 2.13 21.92
N GLU A 236 -12.97 1.58 22.24
CA GLU A 236 -13.35 1.26 23.63
C GLU A 236 -12.35 0.27 24.30
N GLU A 237 -11.63 -0.53 23.50
CA GLU A 237 -10.60 -1.47 23.97
C GLU A 237 -9.24 -0.79 24.22
N TYR A 238 -9.08 0.48 23.84
CA TYR A 238 -7.84 1.26 23.91
C TYR A 238 -8.06 2.61 24.61
N PRO A 239 -8.41 2.62 25.91
CA PRO A 239 -8.79 3.84 26.64
C PRO A 239 -7.66 4.87 26.78
N ASP A 240 -6.42 4.48 26.52
CA ASP A 240 -5.23 5.34 26.54
C ASP A 240 -4.96 6.07 25.22
N ILE A 241 -5.79 5.85 24.18
CA ILE A 241 -5.67 6.47 22.86
C ILE A 241 -6.86 7.40 22.62
N GLU A 242 -6.57 8.67 22.38
CA GLU A 242 -7.56 9.67 22.00
C GLU A 242 -8.11 9.39 20.60
N ILE A 243 -9.43 9.49 20.45
CA ILE A 243 -10.09 9.40 19.14
C ILE A 243 -10.47 10.81 18.68
N GLN A 244 -9.99 11.18 17.50
CA GLN A 244 -10.40 12.40 16.80
C GLN A 244 -11.16 12.08 15.52
N GLU A 245 -11.95 13.04 15.04
CA GLU A 245 -12.66 12.93 13.77
C GLU A 245 -12.41 14.15 12.91
N ARG A 246 -12.20 13.93 11.62
CA ARG A 246 -12.11 14.99 10.60
C ARG A 246 -12.93 14.61 9.37
N LEU A 247 -13.41 15.63 8.67
CA LEU A 247 -13.98 15.44 7.35
C LEU A 247 -12.84 15.37 6.32
N VAL A 248 -12.96 14.50 5.32
CA VAL A 248 -11.92 14.25 4.30
C VAL A 248 -11.55 15.50 3.52
N ASP A 249 -12.51 16.38 3.23
CA ASP A 249 -12.25 17.66 2.55
C ASP A 249 -11.46 18.63 3.44
N ALA A 250 -11.85 18.75 4.70
CA ALA A 250 -11.11 19.57 5.66
C ALA A 250 -9.70 19.02 5.89
N MET A 251 -9.55 17.69 5.95
CA MET A 251 -8.25 17.04 6.03
C MET A 251 -7.38 17.41 4.82
N CYS A 252 -7.89 17.27 3.60
CA CYS A 252 -7.14 17.65 2.40
C CYS A 252 -6.77 19.15 2.39
N ALA A 253 -7.72 20.02 2.73
CA ALA A 253 -7.53 21.47 2.64
C ALA A 253 -6.61 22.03 3.73
N LYS A 254 -6.56 21.40 4.91
CA LYS A 254 -5.95 21.98 6.12
C LYS A 254 -4.92 21.08 6.80
N MET A 255 -4.51 19.95 6.23
CA MET A 255 -3.58 19.04 6.93
C MET A 255 -2.27 19.71 7.38
N LEU A 256 -1.81 20.77 6.72
CA LEU A 256 -0.61 21.51 7.10
C LEU A 256 -0.84 22.68 8.06
N ASP A 257 -2.09 22.99 8.40
CA ASP A 257 -2.44 23.99 9.41
C ASP A 257 -2.14 23.43 10.82
N PRO A 258 -1.22 24.06 11.59
CA PRO A 258 -0.80 23.55 12.90
C PRO A 258 -1.92 23.39 13.93
N GLU A 259 -2.95 24.23 13.87
CA GLU A 259 -4.10 24.12 14.78
C GLU A 259 -5.03 22.99 14.35
N PHE A 260 -5.21 22.81 13.04
CA PHE A 260 -6.06 21.74 12.51
C PHE A 260 -5.48 20.35 12.78
N ASN A 261 -4.16 20.20 12.58
CA ASN A 261 -3.46 18.92 12.66
C ASN A 261 -2.91 18.57 14.05
N LYS A 262 -3.16 19.43 15.04
CA LYS A 262 -2.69 19.26 16.41
C LYS A 262 -3.09 17.90 16.99
N GLY A 263 -2.08 17.14 17.40
CA GLY A 263 -2.24 15.83 18.03
C GLY A 263 -2.55 14.67 17.08
N ILE A 264 -2.61 14.90 15.76
CA ILE A 264 -2.82 13.81 14.79
C ILE A 264 -1.53 12.99 14.68
N GLU A 265 -1.65 11.67 14.86
CA GLU A 265 -0.52 10.74 14.79
C GLU A 265 -0.83 9.51 13.92
N VAL A 266 -1.95 8.84 14.18
CA VAL A 266 -2.42 7.70 13.37
C VAL A 266 -3.74 8.07 12.73
N ILE A 267 -3.90 7.82 11.44
CA ILE A 267 -5.11 8.19 10.70
C ILE A 267 -5.73 6.94 10.12
N VAL A 268 -7.03 6.71 10.35
CA VAL A 268 -7.77 5.57 9.79
C VAL A 268 -8.87 6.04 8.84
N LEU A 269 -8.90 5.48 7.64
CA LEU A 269 -9.69 5.95 6.51
C LEU A 269 -10.33 4.80 5.71
N PRO A 270 -11.57 4.96 5.20
CA PRO A 270 -12.11 4.16 4.10
C PRO A 270 -11.27 4.29 2.82
N ASN A 271 -11.42 3.33 1.91
CA ASN A 271 -10.52 3.13 0.77
C ASN A 271 -10.27 4.36 -0.12
N LEU A 272 -11.30 4.94 -0.73
CA LEU A 272 -11.14 6.09 -1.62
C LEU A 272 -10.54 7.31 -0.91
N TYR A 273 -10.94 7.55 0.34
CA TYR A 273 -10.42 8.68 1.10
C TYR A 273 -8.96 8.46 1.47
N GLY A 274 -8.61 7.24 1.86
CA GLY A 274 -7.23 6.86 2.12
C GLY A 274 -6.34 7.03 0.89
N ASP A 275 -6.83 6.65 -0.29
CA ASP A 275 -6.13 6.86 -1.56
C ASP A 275 -5.75 8.33 -1.77
N ILE A 276 -6.75 9.20 -1.76
CA ILE A 276 -6.58 10.62 -2.07
C ILE A 276 -5.76 11.32 -0.99
N VAL A 277 -6.12 11.16 0.29
CA VAL A 277 -5.49 11.89 1.39
C VAL A 277 -4.01 11.52 1.53
N THR A 278 -3.67 10.24 1.37
CA THR A 278 -2.28 9.79 1.53
C THR A 278 -1.39 10.24 0.37
N ASP A 279 -1.91 10.33 -0.84
CA ASP A 279 -1.18 10.89 -1.98
C ASP A 279 -0.93 12.40 -1.80
N VAL A 280 -1.92 13.15 -1.32
CA VAL A 280 -1.73 14.58 -0.96
C VAL A 280 -0.70 14.75 0.15
N ALA A 281 -0.73 13.89 1.17
CA ALA A 281 0.24 13.93 2.27
C ALA A 281 1.67 13.56 1.79
N ALA A 282 1.80 12.58 0.89
CA ALA A 282 3.07 12.20 0.28
C ALA A 282 3.67 13.32 -0.56
N GLU A 283 2.85 14.08 -1.30
CA GLU A 283 3.33 15.25 -2.04
C GLU A 283 3.98 16.27 -1.09
N HIS A 284 3.37 16.52 0.07
CA HIS A 284 3.92 17.44 1.07
C HIS A 284 5.20 16.95 1.76
N GLN A 285 5.50 15.66 1.74
CA GLN A 285 6.75 15.10 2.28
C GLN A 285 7.95 15.28 1.34
N GLY A 286 7.71 15.49 0.04
CA GLY A 286 8.77 15.49 -0.97
C GLY A 286 8.43 14.71 -2.23
N GLY A 287 7.15 14.33 -2.40
CA GLY A 287 6.64 13.68 -3.60
C GLY A 287 6.46 12.16 -3.45
N LEU A 288 5.64 11.61 -4.33
CA LEU A 288 5.28 10.18 -4.38
C LEU A 288 6.49 9.23 -4.49
N GLY A 289 7.62 9.71 -5.05
CA GLY A 289 8.86 8.93 -5.18
C GLY A 289 9.52 8.57 -3.84
N THR A 290 9.19 9.30 -2.78
CA THR A 290 9.77 9.09 -1.43
C THR A 290 8.88 8.23 -0.53
N ALA A 291 7.63 8.00 -0.93
CA ALA A 291 6.62 7.33 -0.13
C ALA A 291 6.58 5.82 -0.43
N SER A 292 6.50 5.02 0.63
CA SER A 292 6.40 3.56 0.56
C SER A 292 5.07 3.09 1.17
N SER A 293 4.61 1.91 0.75
CA SER A 293 3.35 1.34 1.23
C SER A 293 3.54 -0.11 1.66
N SER A 294 2.92 -0.47 2.79
CA SER A 294 2.72 -1.86 3.19
C SER A 294 1.25 -2.22 3.05
N ASN A 295 0.95 -3.33 2.40
CA ASN A 295 -0.40 -3.88 2.29
C ASN A 295 -0.43 -5.14 3.15
N LEU A 296 -1.17 -5.09 4.25
CA LEU A 296 -1.15 -6.11 5.29
C LEU A 296 -2.47 -6.87 5.30
N GLY A 297 -2.38 -8.19 5.33
CA GLY A 297 -3.45 -9.11 5.67
C GLY A 297 -3.10 -9.91 6.93
N ASN A 298 -3.93 -10.87 7.30
CA ASN A 298 -3.64 -11.75 8.44
C ASN A 298 -2.53 -12.77 8.09
N LYS A 299 -2.60 -13.34 6.89
CA LYS A 299 -1.70 -14.39 6.41
C LYS A 299 -0.51 -13.89 5.60
N TYR A 300 -0.74 -12.91 4.74
CA TYR A 300 0.25 -12.39 3.80
C TYR A 300 0.49 -10.89 4.04
N ALA A 301 1.66 -10.41 3.62
CA ALA A 301 1.96 -8.99 3.53
C ALA A 301 2.67 -8.68 2.21
N MET A 302 2.36 -7.52 1.61
CA MET A 302 2.98 -7.05 0.37
C MET A 302 3.48 -5.62 0.52
N PHE A 303 4.75 -5.42 0.21
CA PHE A 303 5.46 -4.16 0.33
C PHE A 303 5.76 -3.61 -1.06
N GLU A 304 5.38 -2.36 -1.32
CA GLU A 304 5.49 -1.78 -2.66
C GLU A 304 5.83 -0.29 -2.65
N ALA A 305 6.37 0.16 -3.77
CA ALA A 305 6.44 1.58 -4.12
C ALA A 305 5.02 2.12 -4.39
N ILE A 306 4.77 3.39 -4.04
CA ILE A 306 3.47 4.04 -4.29
C ILE A 306 3.38 4.57 -5.73
N HIS A 307 4.49 4.99 -6.32
CA HIS A 307 4.50 5.57 -7.66
C HIS A 307 4.22 4.54 -8.78
N GLY A 308 3.87 5.05 -9.96
CA GLY A 308 3.63 4.24 -11.16
C GLY A 308 4.89 3.76 -11.88
N THR A 309 4.72 3.25 -13.10
CA THR A 309 5.78 2.63 -13.92
C THR A 309 6.71 3.62 -14.62
N ALA A 310 6.44 4.93 -14.49
CA ALA A 310 7.19 6.03 -15.09
C ALA A 310 7.54 5.82 -16.59
N PRO A 311 6.55 5.61 -17.47
CA PRO A 311 6.77 5.34 -18.89
C PRO A 311 7.60 6.42 -19.59
N TYR A 312 7.42 7.68 -19.19
CA TYR A 312 8.22 8.80 -19.71
C TYR A 312 9.73 8.59 -19.53
N LEU A 313 10.18 8.12 -18.36
CA LEU A 313 11.60 7.86 -18.12
C LEU A 313 12.12 6.73 -19.00
N MET A 314 11.31 5.69 -19.21
CA MET A 314 11.67 4.58 -20.09
C MET A 314 11.79 5.03 -21.55
N GLU A 315 10.80 5.76 -22.05
CA GLU A 315 10.75 6.25 -23.44
C GLU A 315 11.89 7.22 -23.78
N HIS A 316 12.38 7.98 -22.79
CA HIS A 316 13.46 8.95 -22.96
C HIS A 316 14.85 8.40 -22.61
N GLY A 317 14.97 7.08 -22.37
CA GLY A 317 16.25 6.44 -22.00
C GLY A 317 16.78 6.87 -20.63
N ARG A 318 15.90 7.27 -19.71
CA ARG A 318 16.21 7.78 -18.37
C ARG A 318 15.83 6.81 -17.25
N GLY A 319 15.48 5.56 -17.58
CA GLY A 319 15.05 4.56 -16.58
C GLY A 319 16.06 4.35 -15.45
N GLU A 320 17.35 4.35 -15.78
CA GLU A 320 18.46 4.22 -14.81
C GLU A 320 18.56 5.36 -13.79
N TYR A 321 17.86 6.48 -14.04
CA TYR A 321 17.83 7.65 -13.15
C TYR A 321 16.54 7.72 -12.32
N ALA A 322 15.69 6.68 -12.37
CA ALA A 322 14.54 6.58 -11.48
C ALA A 322 14.97 6.51 -10.02
N ASP A 323 14.25 7.17 -9.13
CA ASP A 323 14.52 7.15 -7.68
C ASP A 323 14.16 5.77 -7.08
N PRO A 324 15.12 5.00 -6.51
CA PRO A 324 14.85 3.70 -5.92
C PRO A 324 14.33 3.78 -4.47
N CYS A 325 14.28 4.97 -3.86
CA CYS A 325 14.03 5.15 -2.43
C CYS A 325 12.67 4.58 -1.98
N SER A 326 11.61 4.72 -2.77
CA SER A 326 10.28 4.18 -2.44
C SER A 326 10.32 2.67 -2.15
N LEU A 327 10.98 1.90 -3.02
CA LEU A 327 11.05 0.45 -2.92
C LEU A 327 12.09 -0.01 -1.91
N ILE A 328 13.19 0.73 -1.75
CA ILE A 328 14.15 0.52 -0.66
C ILE A 328 13.47 0.73 0.71
N ARG A 329 12.67 1.78 0.87
CA ARG A 329 11.88 2.01 2.09
C ARG A 329 10.84 0.91 2.31
N ALA A 330 10.20 0.42 1.24
CA ALA A 330 9.29 -0.72 1.32
C ALA A 330 10.01 -2.00 1.81
N VAL A 331 11.25 -2.24 1.38
CA VAL A 331 12.11 -3.30 1.93
C VAL A 331 12.40 -3.07 3.42
N GLY A 332 12.65 -1.83 3.84
CA GLY A 332 12.76 -1.46 5.26
C GLY A 332 11.50 -1.81 6.06
N MET A 333 10.32 -1.46 5.55
CA MET A 333 9.04 -1.81 6.17
C MET A 333 8.85 -3.33 6.28
N MET A 334 9.23 -4.05 5.23
CA MET A 334 9.19 -5.52 5.17
C MET A 334 10.07 -6.14 6.25
N MET A 335 11.34 -5.74 6.35
CA MET A 335 12.26 -6.21 7.40
C MET A 335 11.68 -5.99 8.80
N ALA A 336 11.12 -4.81 9.07
CA ALA A 336 10.48 -4.55 10.37
C ALA A 336 9.24 -5.44 10.60
N HIS A 337 8.44 -5.70 9.57
CA HIS A 337 7.27 -6.56 9.66
C HIS A 337 7.63 -8.01 10.01
N ILE A 338 8.76 -8.51 9.49
CA ILE A 338 9.24 -9.87 9.76
C ILE A 338 10.18 -9.96 10.97
N GLY A 339 10.25 -8.91 11.81
CA GLY A 339 10.94 -8.94 13.11
C GLY A 339 12.29 -8.24 13.18
N TYR A 340 12.78 -7.67 12.08
CA TYR A 340 14.09 -7.01 11.97
C TYR A 340 13.95 -5.49 11.97
N GLY A 341 13.29 -4.96 13.01
CA GLY A 341 13.05 -3.52 13.16
C GLY A 341 14.34 -2.71 13.33
N ASP A 342 15.36 -3.30 13.96
CA ASP A 342 16.71 -2.72 14.09
C ASP A 342 17.35 -2.45 12.71
N ARG A 343 17.18 -3.36 11.75
CA ARG A 343 17.68 -3.19 10.37
C ARG A 343 16.97 -2.05 9.65
N LYS A 344 15.65 -1.91 9.87
CA LYS A 344 14.89 -0.76 9.36
C LYS A 344 15.42 0.56 9.94
N GLU A 345 15.70 0.62 11.24
CA GLU A 345 16.24 1.84 11.85
C GLU A 345 17.60 2.26 11.26
N ILE A 346 18.48 1.29 11.01
CA ILE A 346 19.77 1.54 10.33
C ILE A 346 19.51 2.09 8.92
N LEU A 347 18.62 1.45 8.16
CA LEU A 347 18.28 1.87 6.80
C LEU A 347 17.70 3.29 6.77
N GLU A 348 16.76 3.61 7.65
CA GLU A 348 16.16 4.95 7.75
C GLU A 348 17.20 6.01 8.10
N LYS A 349 18.11 5.73 9.05
CA LYS A 349 19.23 6.65 9.37
C LYS A 349 20.15 6.86 8.17
N ALA A 350 20.49 5.80 7.45
CA ALA A 350 21.31 5.91 6.25
C ALA A 350 20.61 6.71 5.15
N LEU A 351 19.32 6.48 4.91
CA LEU A 351 18.52 7.25 3.96
C LEU A 351 18.45 8.74 4.36
N ASP A 352 18.26 9.07 5.63
CA ASP A 352 18.27 10.46 6.11
C ASP A 352 19.63 11.13 5.86
N ILE A 353 20.73 10.40 6.05
CA ILE A 353 22.08 10.88 5.70
C ILE A 353 22.18 11.12 4.19
N CYS A 354 21.77 10.14 3.39
CA CYS A 354 21.91 10.20 1.93
C CYS A 354 20.98 11.22 1.26
N THR A 355 19.81 11.51 1.83
CA THR A 355 18.76 12.30 1.17
C THR A 355 18.51 13.67 1.81
N VAL A 356 18.85 13.85 3.09
CA VAL A 356 18.57 15.09 3.82
C VAL A 356 19.85 15.84 4.19
N THR A 357 20.81 15.18 4.83
CA THR A 357 21.99 15.88 5.40
C THR A 357 23.20 15.90 4.47
N GLU A 358 23.81 14.76 4.17
CA GLU A 358 25.07 14.67 3.41
C GLU A 358 24.85 14.79 1.90
N ARG A 359 23.76 14.22 1.35
CA ARG A 359 23.27 14.45 -0.03
C ARG A 359 24.32 14.38 -1.15
N LYS A 360 25.35 13.53 -1.02
CA LYS A 360 26.44 13.41 -2.01
C LYS A 360 26.01 12.95 -3.40
N LYS A 361 24.99 12.09 -3.47
CA LYS A 361 24.40 11.59 -4.71
C LYS A 361 22.92 11.93 -4.69
N VAL A 362 22.49 12.83 -5.58
CA VAL A 362 21.11 13.27 -5.69
C VAL A 362 20.49 12.61 -6.91
N VAL A 363 19.30 12.04 -6.78
CA VAL A 363 18.55 11.45 -7.89
C VAL A 363 17.40 12.39 -8.22
N THR A 364 17.38 12.92 -9.45
CA THR A 364 16.37 13.88 -9.91
C THR A 364 15.62 13.40 -11.16
N THR A 365 15.90 12.16 -11.61
CA THR A 365 15.46 11.59 -12.90
C THR A 365 16.15 12.15 -14.14
N PHE A 366 17.13 13.03 -13.97
CA PHE A 366 17.92 13.59 -15.07
C PHE A 366 19.30 12.93 -15.19
N PRO A 367 19.82 12.74 -16.43
CA PRO A 367 21.11 12.07 -16.64
C PRO A 367 22.35 12.76 -16.08
N GLU A 368 22.28 14.07 -15.85
CA GLU A 368 23.32 14.88 -15.22
C GLU A 368 23.50 14.62 -13.72
N ASP A 369 22.50 14.01 -13.09
CA ASP A 369 22.48 13.65 -11.67
C ASP A 369 22.77 12.15 -11.47
N ALA A 370 22.74 11.69 -10.21
CA ALA A 370 23.08 10.30 -9.90
C ALA A 370 22.05 9.32 -10.46
N SER A 371 22.54 8.21 -11.00
CA SER A 371 21.71 7.04 -11.31
C SER A 371 21.20 6.34 -10.04
N ALA A 372 20.16 5.52 -10.17
CA ALA A 372 19.64 4.65 -9.12
C ALA A 372 20.76 3.78 -8.52
N LYS A 373 21.64 3.27 -9.39
CA LYS A 373 22.79 2.46 -8.99
C LYS A 373 23.80 3.27 -8.16
N GLU A 374 24.22 4.43 -8.65
CA GLU A 374 25.19 5.27 -7.93
C GLU A 374 24.67 5.75 -6.58
N PHE A 375 23.38 6.09 -6.51
CA PHE A 375 22.74 6.41 -5.23
C PHE A 375 22.77 5.21 -4.29
N THR A 376 22.47 4.02 -4.79
CA THR A 376 22.47 2.79 -3.99
C THR A 376 23.88 2.40 -3.53
N ASP A 377 24.90 2.62 -4.35
CA ASP A 377 26.31 2.42 -3.97
C ASP A 377 26.65 3.32 -2.77
N TYR A 378 26.31 4.62 -2.85
CA TYR A 378 26.50 5.57 -1.76
C TYR A 378 25.68 5.20 -0.50
N LEU A 379 24.45 4.71 -0.66
CA LEU A 379 23.63 4.26 0.45
C LEU A 379 24.24 3.05 1.18
N LEU A 380 24.74 2.06 0.43
CA LEU A 380 25.39 0.88 1.01
C LEU A 380 26.67 1.26 1.77
N GLU A 381 27.52 2.12 1.19
CA GLU A 381 28.69 2.66 1.89
C GLU A 381 28.31 3.37 3.20
N THR A 382 27.19 4.11 3.18
CA THR A 382 26.68 4.81 4.35
C THR A 382 26.16 3.83 5.41
N ILE A 383 25.44 2.77 5.01
CA ILE A 383 24.98 1.70 5.89
C ILE A 383 26.18 1.03 6.58
N ASP A 384 27.19 0.62 5.82
CA ASP A 384 28.36 -0.08 6.34
C ASP A 384 29.18 0.81 7.30
N ARG A 385 29.12 2.14 7.13
CA ARG A 385 29.79 3.12 8.00
C ARG A 385 29.09 3.31 9.35
N ILE A 386 27.75 3.14 9.40
CA ILE A 386 26.94 3.43 10.60
C ILE A 386 26.45 2.17 11.32
N ARG A 387 26.67 0.99 10.74
CA ARG A 387 26.45 -0.32 11.34
C ARG A 387 27.55 -0.64 12.34
#